data_AF-A0ABD4Q8A8-F1
#
_entry.id   AF-A0ABD4Q8A8-F1
#
_cell.length_a   1.000
_cell.length_b   1.000
_cell.length_c   1.000
_cell.angle_alpha   90.00
_cell.angle_beta   90.00
_cell.angle_gamma   90.00
#
_symmetry.space_group_name_H-M   'P 1'
#
loop_
_entity.id
_entity.type
_entity.pdbx_description
1 polymer ?
#
loop_
_entity_poly.entity_id
_entity_poly.type
_entity_poly.pdbx_seq_one_letter_code
_entity_poly.pdbx_strand_id
1 'polypeptide(L)' 'MQTIEFEIGGQQYRAAKLDTFKQLHVSRKVGPVLPKLLPVFLQFTKSAKEGAPADDLTAIAAAVEPLTQALTD' A
#
# COMPACT_ATOMS: atom_id res chain seq x y z
N MET A 1 -10.52 -8.67 19.85
CA MET A 1 -9.63 -8.42 18.68
C MET A 1 -8.70 -7.29 19.06
N GLN A 2 -7.38 -7.45 18.89
CA GLN A 2 -6.43 -6.35 19.10
C GLN A 2 -6.66 -5.30 18.01
N THR A 3 -6.88 -4.06 18.42
CA THR A 3 -7.05 -2.90 17.54
C THR A 3 -5.89 -1.93 17.74
N ILE A 4 -5.39 -1.38 16.65
CA ILE A 4 -4.34 -0.35 16.65
C ILE A 4 -5.03 0.97 16.30
N GLU A 5 -4.76 2.00 17.08
CA GLU A 5 -5.23 3.37 16.84
C GLU A 5 -4.04 4.23 16.44
N PHE A 6 -4.22 5.08 15.42
CA PHE A 6 -3.17 5.94 14.89
C PHE A 6 -3.77 7.16 14.18
N GLU A 7 -2.99 8.23 14.08
CA GLU A 7 -3.40 9.49 13.46
C GLU A 7 -2.69 9.69 12.11
N ILE A 8 -3.44 10.09 11.09
CA ILE A 8 -2.89 10.53 9.80
C ILE A 8 -3.52 11.86 9.45
N GLY A 9 -2.71 12.92 9.32
CA GLY A 9 -3.16 14.24 8.87
C GLY A 9 -4.27 14.85 9.74
N GLY A 10 -4.20 14.69 11.06
CA GLY A 10 -5.23 15.20 11.99
C GLY A 10 -6.47 14.30 12.13
N GLN A 11 -6.57 13.23 11.34
CA GLN A 11 -7.69 12.30 11.38
C GLN A 11 -7.30 11.03 12.12
N GLN A 12 -8.12 10.62 13.09
CA GLN A 12 -7.91 9.39 13.86
C GLN A 12 -8.46 8.17 13.11
N TYR A 13 -7.66 7.11 13.06
CA TYR A 13 -7.97 5.84 12.42
C TYR A 13 -7.83 4.68 13.41
N ARG A 14 -8.59 3.63 13.16
CA ARG A 14 -8.50 2.35 13.88
C ARG A 14 -8.39 1.20 12.89
N ALA A 15 -7.40 0.35 13.08
CA ALA A 15 -7.23 -0.89 12.33
C ALA A 15 -7.39 -2.11 13.24
N ALA A 16 -7.90 -3.21 12.70
CA ALA A 16 -8.01 -4.50 13.36
C ALA A 16 -7.40 -5.59 12.47
N LYS A 17 -6.96 -6.70 13.07
CA LYS A 17 -6.57 -7.88 12.29
C LYS A 17 -7.76 -8.40 11.48
N LEU A 18 -7.52 -8.66 10.19
CA LEU A 18 -8.46 -9.39 9.34
C LEU A 18 -8.56 -10.85 9.80
N ASP A 19 -9.72 -11.45 9.61
CA ASP A 19 -9.86 -12.90 9.70
C ASP A 19 -9.17 -13.58 8.50
N THR A 20 -8.90 -14.88 8.64
CA THR A 20 -8.11 -15.65 7.67
C THR A 20 -8.73 -15.64 6.26
N PHE A 21 -10.06 -15.68 6.15
CA PHE A 21 -10.73 -15.70 4.84
C PHE A 21 -10.70 -14.33 4.17
N LYS A 22 -10.89 -13.25 4.92
CA LYS A 22 -10.69 -11.88 4.40
C LYS A 22 -9.25 -11.65 3.98
N GLN A 23 -8.28 -12.13 4.74
CA GLN A 23 -6.87 -12.05 4.37
C GLN A 23 -6.56 -12.83 3.08
N LEU A 24 -7.13 -14.04 2.93
CA LEU A 24 -6.99 -14.83 1.69
C LEU A 24 -7.63 -14.14 0.49
N HIS A 25 -8.79 -13.50 0.67
CA HIS A 25 -9.47 -12.74 -0.38
C HIS A 25 -8.59 -11.56 -0.85
N VAL A 26 -8.10 -10.74 0.08
CA VAL A 26 -7.21 -9.62 -0.24
C VAL A 26 -5.92 -10.12 -0.92
N SER A 27 -5.32 -11.21 -0.44
CA SER A 27 -4.11 -11.79 -1.03
C SER A 27 -4.32 -12.20 -2.49
N ARG A 28 -5.45 -12.83 -2.82
CA ARG A 28 -5.79 -13.24 -4.20
C ARG A 28 -6.00 -12.05 -5.14
N LYS A 29 -6.48 -10.93 -4.61
CA LYS A 29 -6.68 -9.68 -5.36
C LYS A 29 -5.36 -8.92 -5.59
N VAL A 30 -4.54 -8.79 -4.54
CA VAL A 30 -3.28 -8.02 -4.59
C VAL A 30 -2.16 -8.80 -5.29
N GLY A 31 -2.10 -10.13 -5.14
CA GLY A 31 -1.03 -10.97 -5.68
C GLY A 31 -0.73 -10.76 -7.18
N PRO A 32 -1.73 -10.79 -8.07
CA PRO A 32 -1.54 -10.54 -9.50
C PRO A 32 -1.06 -9.12 -9.86
N VAL A 33 -1.23 -8.16 -8.94
CA VAL A 33 -0.86 -6.74 -9.16
C VAL A 33 0.57 -6.43 -8.72
N LEU A 34 1.14 -7.24 -7.83
CA LEU A 34 2.51 -7.05 -7.33
C LEU A 34 3.58 -6.89 -8.44
N PRO A 35 3.57 -7.66 -9.55
CA PRO A 35 4.55 -7.45 -10.63
C PRO A 35 4.47 -6.07 -11.28
N LYS A 36 3.27 -5.49 -11.37
CA LYS A 36 3.04 -4.15 -11.94
C LYS A 36 3.58 -3.04 -11.03
N LEU A 37 3.68 -3.30 -9.73
CA LEU A 37 4.20 -2.37 -8.74
C LEU A 37 5.74 -2.41 -8.62
N LEU A 38 6.37 -3.50 -9.08
CA LEU A 38 7.81 -3.72 -8.95
C LEU A 38 8.66 -2.55 -9.47
N PRO A 39 8.37 -1.93 -10.64
CA PRO A 39 9.14 -0.79 -11.14
C PRO A 39 9.08 0.41 -10.20
N VAL A 40 7.90 0.68 -9.62
CA VAL A 40 7.71 1.77 -8.66
C VAL A 40 8.50 1.50 -7.39
N PHE A 41 8.50 0.27 -6.88
CA PHE A 41 9.34 -0.10 -5.72
C PHE A 41 10.84 0.07 -6.01
N LEU A 42 11.30 -0.29 -7.21
CA LEU A 42 12.70 -0.08 -7.60
C LEU A 42 13.06 1.41 -7.70
N GLN A 43 12.15 2.24 -8.18
CA GLN A 43 12.33 3.70 -8.23
C GLN A 43 12.34 4.29 -6.82
N PHE A 44 11.38 3.91 -5.98
CA PHE A 44 11.30 4.35 -4.59
C PHE A 44 12.54 3.96 -3.78
N THR A 45 13.07 2.74 -3.95
CA THR A 45 14.30 2.31 -3.25
C THR A 45 15.56 3.04 -3.73
N LYS A 46 15.60 3.49 -4.99
CA LYS A 46 16.66 4.37 -5.49
C LYS A 46 16.54 5.77 -4.86
N SER A 47 15.35 6.38 -4.92
CA SER A 47 15.08 7.69 -4.31
C SER A 47 15.32 7.69 -2.80
N ALA A 48 15.03 6.58 -2.11
CA ALA A 48 15.32 6.39 -0.69
C ALA A 48 16.82 6.34 -0.38
N LYS A 49 17.63 5.69 -1.23
CA LYS A 49 19.09 5.67 -1.09
C LYS A 49 19.72 7.03 -1.37
N GLU A 50 19.09 7.83 -2.22
CA GLU A 50 19.53 9.18 -2.59
C GLU A 50 19.05 10.26 -1.60
N GLY A 51 18.33 9.87 -0.54
CA GLY A 51 17.91 10.77 0.54
C GLY A 51 16.63 11.57 0.26
N ALA A 52 15.92 11.28 -0.83
CA ALA A 52 14.66 11.93 -1.21
C ALA A 52 13.44 10.98 -1.29
N PRO A 53 13.20 10.05 -0.34
CA PRO A 53 12.08 9.11 -0.44
C PRO A 53 10.69 9.74 -0.28
N ALA A 54 10.57 10.91 0.35
CA ALA A 54 9.29 11.47 0.76
C ALA A 54 8.61 12.38 -0.29
N ASP A 55 9.35 12.88 -1.28
CA ASP A 55 8.84 13.86 -2.24
C ASP A 55 8.39 13.26 -3.58
N ASP A 56 8.61 11.95 -3.80
CA ASP A 56 8.18 11.29 -5.04
C ASP A 56 6.70 10.86 -4.96
N LEU A 57 5.83 11.86 -4.75
CA LEU A 57 4.36 11.71 -4.77
C LEU A 57 3.88 11.10 -6.09
N THR A 58 4.61 11.33 -7.18
CA THR A 58 4.31 10.79 -8.51
C THR A 58 4.52 9.27 -8.55
N ALA A 59 5.64 8.77 -8.01
CA ALA A 59 5.87 7.33 -7.89
C ALA A 59 4.81 6.67 -6.99
N ILE A 60 4.47 7.30 -5.85
CA ILE A 60 3.43 6.79 -4.95
C ILE A 60 2.06 6.74 -5.66
N ALA A 61 1.66 7.81 -6.35
CA ALA A 61 0.40 7.85 -7.09
C ALA A 61 0.32 6.73 -8.16
N ALA A 62 1.41 6.51 -8.89
CA ALA A 62 1.50 5.45 -9.90
C ALA A 62 1.39 4.02 -9.31
N ALA A 63 1.83 3.81 -8.07
CA ALA A 63 1.64 2.53 -7.37
C ALA A 63 0.23 2.36 -6.79
N VAL A 64 -0.43 3.45 -6.38
CA VAL A 64 -1.75 3.37 -5.73
C VAL A 64 -2.83 2.95 -6.72
N GLU A 65 -2.81 3.47 -7.95
CA GLU A 65 -3.86 3.19 -8.94
C GLU A 65 -4.13 1.69 -9.20
N PRO A 66 -3.14 0.85 -9.54
CA PRO A 66 -3.38 -0.57 -9.77
C PRO A 66 -3.78 -1.32 -8.49
N LEU A 67 -3.37 -0.84 -7.30
CA LEU A 67 -3.83 -1.40 -6.01
C LEU A 67 -5.29 -1.07 -5.75
N THR A 68 -5.72 0.17 -6.01
CA THR A 68 -7.12 0.59 -5.85
C THR A 68 -8.04 -0.20 -6.78
N GLN A 69 -7.63 -0.40 -8.03
CA GLN A 69 -8.38 -1.24 -8.98
C GLN A 69 -8.52 -2.69 -8.46
N ALA A 70 -7.44 -3.27 -7.92
CA ALA A 70 -7.46 -4.63 -7.38
C ALA A 70 -8.39 -4.81 -6.18
N LEU A 71 -8.56 -3.77 -5.36
CA LEU A 71 -9.34 -3.84 -4.11
C LEU A 71 -10.80 -3.41 -4.27
N THR A 72 -11.15 -2.74 -5.38
CA THR A 72 -12.52 -2.26 -5.66
C THR A 72 -13.37 -3.32 -6.36
N ASP A 73 -12.75 -4.19 -7.16
CA ASP A 73 -13.37 -5.41 -7.73
C ASP A 73 -13.51 -6.52 -6.69
#